data_AF-A0A0K6FWK8-F1
#
_entry.id   AF-A0A0K6FWK8-F1
#
_cell.length_a   1.000
_cell.length_b   1.000
_cell.length_c   1.000
_cell.angle_alpha   90.00
_cell.angle_beta   90.00
_cell.angle_gamma   90.00
#
_symmetry.space_group_name_H-M   'P 1'
#
loop_
_entity.id
_entity.type
_entity.pdbx_description
1 polymer ?
#
loop_
_entity_poly.entity_id
_entity_poly.type
_entity_poly.pdbx_seq_one_letter_code
_entity_poly.pdbx_strand_id
1 'polypeptide(L)'
;MASDTVKIPKTNSSVHDIQADAPPFGSRFLTEDQDVWSKNAWDHVPPPSDQTERIEKALGRQRNSPVPKEAHSKYNDNPASYWDRFYQWNEGNFFRDRKWLHQEFPELTQLTDSKAGPANVVEIGCGAGNTIFPLLESNQNPKLNIIGCDYSSKAVDVVKVSSKFNLGFTP
;
A
#
# COMPACT_ATOMS: atom_id res chain seq x y z
N MET A 1 -43.09 -7.63 5.42
CA MET A 1 -41.95 -7.98 6.31
C MET A 1 -40.86 -6.98 6.01
N ALA A 2 -40.56 -6.09 6.96
CA ALA A 2 -39.63 -4.99 6.76
C ALA A 2 -38.19 -5.52 6.78
N SER A 3 -37.39 -5.06 5.82
CA SER A 3 -35.96 -5.35 5.71
C SER A 3 -35.21 -4.49 6.72
N ASP A 4 -34.80 -5.07 7.84
CA ASP A 4 -33.94 -4.41 8.81
C ASP A 4 -32.52 -4.26 8.24
N THR A 5 -32.23 -3.08 7.68
CA THR A 5 -30.87 -2.65 7.38
C THR A 5 -30.11 -2.49 8.69
N VAL A 6 -29.17 -3.41 8.94
CA VAL A 6 -28.19 -3.29 10.03
C VAL A 6 -27.35 -2.03 9.77
N LYS A 7 -27.66 -0.95 10.48
CA LYS A 7 -26.80 0.24 10.53
C LYS A 7 -25.56 -0.13 11.34
N ILE A 8 -24.44 -0.35 10.64
CA ILE A 8 -23.12 -0.43 11.26
C ILE A 8 -22.86 0.95 11.90
N PRO A 9 -22.66 1.04 13.22
CA PRO A 9 -22.37 2.31 13.86
C PRO A 9 -21.04 2.84 13.30
N LYS A 10 -21.05 4.06 12.76
CA LYS A 10 -19.80 4.79 12.54
C LYS A 10 -19.21 5.10 13.90
N THR A 11 -18.15 4.41 14.28
CA THR A 11 -17.37 4.70 15.50
C THR A 11 -16.48 5.92 15.26
N ASN A 12 -17.10 7.08 15.07
CA ASN A 12 -16.45 8.39 15.20
C ASN A 12 -16.75 8.96 16.59
N SER A 13 -16.56 8.16 17.65
CA SER A 13 -16.71 8.63 19.04
C SER A 13 -15.37 9.04 19.59
N SER A 14 -15.24 10.31 19.95
CA SER A 14 -14.01 11.04 20.26
C SER A 14 -13.43 10.76 21.66
N VAL A 15 -13.57 9.55 22.19
CA VAL A 15 -12.98 9.16 23.48
C VAL A 15 -12.46 7.74 23.36
N HIS A 16 -11.19 7.62 22.97
CA HIS A 16 -10.47 6.36 22.95
C HIS A 16 -9.37 6.40 24.01
N ASP A 17 -9.16 5.27 24.68
CA ASP A 17 -8.09 5.14 25.67
C ASP A 17 -6.74 5.17 24.96
N ILE A 18 -6.01 6.27 25.15
CA ILE A 18 -4.66 6.50 24.62
C ILE A 18 -3.64 5.49 25.17
N GLN A 19 -3.97 4.77 26.26
CA GLN A 19 -3.12 3.76 26.88
C GLN A 19 -3.44 2.33 26.42
N ALA A 20 -4.43 2.12 25.54
CA ALA A 20 -4.69 0.79 25.00
C ALA A 20 -3.45 0.24 24.26
N ASP A 21 -3.19 -1.07 24.39
CA ASP A 21 -2.05 -1.74 23.74
C ASP A 21 -2.08 -1.62 22.20
N ALA A 22 -3.27 -1.44 21.63
CA ALA A 22 -3.50 -1.15 20.21
C ALA A 22 -4.50 0.02 20.08
N PRO A 23 -4.05 1.28 20.22
CA PRO A 23 -4.93 2.43 20.14
C PRO A 23 -5.44 2.56 18.69
N PRO A 24 -6.71 2.93 18.48
CA PRO A 24 -7.27 3.05 17.14
C PRO A 24 -6.53 4.09 16.31
N PHE A 25 -6.51 3.91 14.99
CA PHE A 25 -5.90 4.88 14.08
C PHE A 25 -6.48 6.29 14.29
N GLY A 26 -5.62 7.31 14.38
CA GLY A 26 -6.02 8.69 14.66
C GLY A 26 -6.06 9.07 16.14
N SER A 27 -5.59 8.20 17.06
CA SER A 27 -5.61 8.46 18.51
C SER A 27 -4.22 8.58 19.16
N ARG A 28 -3.14 8.47 18.39
CA ARG A 28 -1.77 8.55 18.90
C ARG A 28 -1.28 10.00 18.86
N PHE A 29 -1.48 10.78 19.90
CA PHE A 29 -1.01 12.18 19.94
C PHE A 29 0.38 12.29 20.56
N LEU A 30 1.32 12.94 19.87
CA LEU A 30 2.65 13.22 20.43
C LEU A 30 2.57 14.45 21.35
N THR A 31 2.73 14.25 22.65
CA THR A 31 2.84 15.32 23.65
C THR A 31 4.30 15.57 24.05
N GLU A 32 4.60 16.73 24.65
CA GLU A 32 5.98 17.14 24.98
C GLU A 32 6.69 16.20 25.97
N ASP A 33 5.92 15.50 26.81
CA ASP A 33 6.40 14.57 27.85
C ASP A 33 6.59 13.13 27.35
N GLN A 34 6.24 12.83 26.10
CA GLN A 34 6.33 11.50 25.54
C GLN A 34 7.62 11.26 24.76
N ASP A 35 8.17 10.06 24.91
CA ASP A 35 9.27 9.60 24.06
C ASP A 35 8.76 9.42 22.63
N VAL A 36 9.33 10.19 21.69
CA VAL A 36 9.00 10.14 20.26
C VAL A 36 9.14 8.74 19.67
N TRP A 37 9.99 7.88 20.24
CA TRP A 37 10.22 6.50 19.78
C TRP A 37 9.30 5.46 20.40
N SER A 38 8.43 5.86 21.34
CA SER A 38 7.51 4.92 22.02
C SER A 38 6.40 4.38 21.12
N LYS A 39 6.13 5.03 19.98
CA LYS A 39 5.18 4.59 18.96
C LYS A 39 5.86 4.59 17.59
N ASN A 40 5.44 3.69 16.71
CA ASN A 40 5.95 3.61 15.33
C ASN A 40 5.45 4.76 14.42
N ALA A 41 4.35 5.40 14.79
CA ALA A 41 3.82 6.59 14.16
C ALA A 41 2.94 7.36 15.16
N TRP A 42 2.89 8.67 14.97
CA TRP A 42 2.04 9.60 15.71
C TRP A 42 1.04 10.23 14.76
N ASP A 43 -0.19 10.35 15.22
CA ASP A 43 -1.31 10.98 14.53
C ASP A 43 -1.33 12.49 14.84
N HIS A 44 -1.81 13.30 13.88
CA HIS A 44 -2.00 14.74 14.03
C HIS A 44 -0.76 15.55 14.42
N VAL A 45 0.46 15.04 14.15
CA VAL A 45 1.69 15.80 14.39
C VAL A 45 1.69 17.05 13.51
N PRO A 46 1.70 18.26 14.09
CA PRO A 46 1.78 19.47 13.30
C PRO A 46 3.10 19.48 12.53
N PRO A 47 3.11 19.97 11.29
CA PRO A 47 4.33 20.07 10.53
C PRO A 47 5.35 20.96 11.26
N PRO A 48 6.66 20.63 11.20
CA PRO A 48 7.70 21.53 11.65
C PRO A 48 7.58 22.92 11.00
N SER A 49 7.95 23.98 11.72
CA SER A 49 7.85 25.35 11.21
C SER A 49 8.66 25.59 9.93
N ASP A 50 9.70 24.80 9.70
CA ASP A 50 10.58 24.85 8.52
C ASP A 50 10.14 23.91 7.38
N GLN A 51 9.04 23.16 7.52
CA GLN A 51 8.66 22.13 6.56
C GLN A 51 8.45 22.70 5.15
N THR A 52 7.73 23.84 5.05
CA THR A 52 7.47 24.51 3.78
C THR A 52 8.78 24.93 3.09
N GLU A 53 9.70 25.55 3.83
CA GLU A 53 11.02 25.94 3.30
C GLU A 53 11.82 24.72 2.82
N ARG A 54 11.81 23.62 3.58
CA ARG A 54 12.48 22.37 3.20
C ARG A 54 11.89 21.77 1.92
N ILE A 55 10.56 21.78 1.79
CA ILE A 55 9.86 21.31 0.58
C ILE A 55 10.23 22.19 -0.61
N GLU A 56 10.13 23.51 -0.48
CA GLU A 56 10.48 24.46 -1.54
C GLU A 56 11.93 24.31 -1.98
N LYS A 57 12.86 24.16 -1.03
CA LYS A 57 14.28 23.92 -1.32
C LYS A 57 14.50 22.58 -2.03
N ALA A 58 13.78 21.52 -1.64
CA ALA A 58 13.87 20.22 -2.31
C ALA A 58 13.32 20.28 -3.75
N LEU A 59 12.16 20.90 -3.94
CA LEU A 59 11.55 21.11 -5.26
C LEU A 59 12.44 21.99 -6.15
N GLY A 60 13.01 23.07 -5.60
CA GLY A 60 13.94 23.93 -6.31
C GLY A 60 15.18 23.18 -6.80
N ARG A 61 15.78 22.33 -5.95
CA ARG A 61 16.91 21.47 -6.35
C ARG A 61 16.57 20.53 -7.49
N GLN A 62 15.43 19.84 -7.41
CA GLN A 62 14.98 18.90 -8.45
C GLN A 62 14.66 19.64 -9.76
N ARG A 63 13.93 20.76 -9.68
CA ARG A 63 13.53 21.57 -10.84
C ARG A 63 14.74 22.17 -11.57
N ASN A 64 15.77 22.57 -10.83
CA ASN A 64 17.00 23.16 -11.39
C ASN A 64 17.99 22.11 -11.93
N SER A 65 17.73 20.82 -11.71
CA SER A 65 18.59 19.73 -12.18
C SER A 65 17.79 18.71 -13.01
N PRO A 66 17.12 19.13 -14.10
CA PRO A 66 16.37 18.20 -14.94
C PRO A 66 17.33 17.21 -15.62
N VAL A 67 16.81 16.04 -15.97
CA VAL A 67 17.56 15.07 -16.79
C VAL A 67 17.96 15.76 -18.11
N PRO A 68 19.25 15.77 -18.50
CA PRO A 68 19.70 16.34 -19.77
C PRO A 68 18.97 15.70 -20.95
N LYS A 69 18.62 16.48 -21.98
CA LYS A 69 17.83 16.00 -23.13
C LYS A 69 18.50 14.81 -23.83
N GLU A 70 19.82 14.83 -23.88
CA GLU A 70 20.67 13.80 -24.48
C GLU A 70 20.56 12.46 -23.73
N ALA A 71 20.20 12.50 -22.44
CA ALA A 71 20.00 11.31 -21.62
C ALA A 71 18.55 10.80 -21.62
N HIS A 72 17.59 11.50 -22.23
CA HIS A 72 16.19 11.08 -22.22
C HIS A 72 16.01 9.72 -22.89
N SER A 73 16.59 9.51 -24.08
CA SER A 73 16.52 8.23 -24.79
C SER A 73 17.11 7.09 -23.96
N LYS A 74 18.27 7.30 -23.31
CA LYS A 74 18.88 6.31 -22.41
C LYS A 74 17.90 5.78 -21.34
N TYR A 75 17.10 6.66 -20.74
CA TYR A 75 16.18 6.26 -19.67
C TYR A 75 14.80 5.80 -20.19
N ASN A 76 14.32 6.36 -21.29
CA ASN A 76 12.96 6.16 -21.78
C ASN A 76 12.84 5.07 -22.86
N ASP A 77 13.92 4.69 -23.55
CA ASP A 77 13.85 3.69 -24.62
C ASP A 77 13.63 2.28 -24.07
N ASN A 78 14.15 1.99 -22.87
CA ASN A 78 13.95 0.70 -22.20
C ASN A 78 13.89 0.84 -20.67
N PRO A 79 12.83 1.47 -20.12
CA PRO A 79 12.71 1.69 -18.69
C PRO A 79 12.53 0.38 -17.90
N ALA A 80 12.04 -0.69 -18.55
CA ALA A 80 11.93 -2.04 -17.95
C ALA A 80 13.26 -2.54 -17.44
N SER A 81 14.35 -2.31 -18.20
CA SER A 81 15.67 -2.87 -17.88
C SER A 81 16.19 -2.49 -16.49
N TYR A 82 15.85 -1.30 -16.00
CA TYR A 82 16.21 -0.86 -14.66
C TYR A 82 15.49 -1.67 -13.58
N TRP A 83 14.19 -1.90 -13.77
CA TRP A 83 13.38 -2.70 -12.87
C TRP A 83 13.69 -4.20 -13.00
N ASP A 84 13.94 -4.70 -14.20
CA ASP A 84 14.36 -6.08 -14.42
C ASP A 84 15.66 -6.38 -13.67
N ARG A 85 16.65 -5.47 -13.74
CA ARG A 85 17.89 -5.58 -12.99
C ARG A 85 17.67 -5.51 -11.49
N PHE A 86 16.77 -4.61 -11.04
CA PHE A 86 16.42 -4.50 -9.64
C PHE A 86 15.81 -5.82 -9.11
N TYR A 87 14.81 -6.36 -9.79
CA TYR A 87 14.15 -7.61 -9.36
C TYR A 87 15.01 -8.85 -9.56
N GLN A 88 15.96 -8.83 -10.51
CA GLN A 88 16.96 -9.89 -10.63
C GLN A 88 17.86 -9.99 -9.38
N TRP A 89 18.13 -8.87 -8.71
CA TRP A 89 19.02 -8.84 -7.54
C TRP A 89 18.28 -8.92 -6.22
N ASN A 90 17.09 -8.33 -6.14
CA ASN A 90 16.34 -8.21 -4.89
C ASN A 90 15.22 -9.23 -4.77
N GLU A 91 14.76 -9.81 -5.88
CA GLU A 91 13.63 -10.72 -5.96
C GLU A 91 12.41 -10.14 -5.21
N GLY A 92 11.77 -10.93 -4.34
CA GLY A 92 10.65 -10.51 -3.50
C GLY A 92 11.04 -9.93 -2.13
N ASN A 93 12.33 -9.70 -1.86
CA ASN A 93 12.83 -9.47 -0.50
C ASN A 93 12.96 -7.99 -0.10
N PHE A 94 12.80 -7.06 -1.05
CA PHE A 94 13.02 -5.64 -0.79
C PHE A 94 11.82 -4.93 -0.15
N PHE A 95 10.62 -5.14 -0.71
CA PHE A 95 9.41 -4.51 -0.22
C PHE A 95 8.70 -5.41 0.78
N ARG A 96 8.05 -4.80 1.78
CA ARG A 96 7.23 -5.52 2.76
C ARG A 96 5.79 -5.63 2.29
N ASP A 97 5.14 -6.70 2.73
CA ASP A 97 3.70 -6.90 2.56
C ASP A 97 2.90 -5.74 3.18
N ARG A 98 1.94 -5.20 2.41
CA ARG A 98 1.11 -4.05 2.80
C ARG A 98 -0.02 -4.48 3.72
N LYS A 99 0.32 -5.01 4.90
CA LYS A 99 -0.65 -5.53 5.88
C LYS A 99 -1.66 -4.49 6.36
N TRP A 100 -1.37 -3.20 6.21
CA TRP A 100 -2.24 -2.08 6.58
C TRP A 100 -3.32 -1.77 5.53
N LEU A 101 -3.35 -2.47 4.39
CA LEU A 101 -4.28 -2.19 3.29
C LEU A 101 -5.75 -2.16 3.72
N HIS A 102 -6.13 -3.04 4.67
CA HIS A 102 -7.50 -3.11 5.20
C HIS A 102 -7.92 -1.87 6.01
N GLN A 103 -6.97 -1.11 6.54
CA GLN A 103 -7.24 0.10 7.33
C GLN A 103 -7.49 1.29 6.41
N GLU A 104 -6.65 1.46 5.40
CA GLU A 104 -6.68 2.61 4.48
C GLU A 104 -7.65 2.40 3.30
N PHE A 105 -7.85 1.16 2.86
CA PHE A 105 -8.70 0.81 1.71
C PHE A 105 -9.74 -0.26 2.10
N PRO A 106 -10.70 0.07 2.98
CA PRO A 106 -11.74 -0.87 3.41
C PRO A 106 -12.56 -1.40 2.23
N GLU A 107 -12.70 -0.64 1.15
CA GLU A 107 -13.38 -1.07 -0.09
C GLU A 107 -12.70 -2.28 -0.73
N LEU A 108 -11.37 -2.38 -0.72
CA LEU A 108 -10.67 -3.56 -1.26
C LEU A 108 -10.96 -4.79 -0.40
N THR A 109 -11.03 -4.61 0.91
CA THR A 109 -11.36 -5.71 1.84
C THR A 109 -12.81 -6.14 1.67
N GLN A 110 -13.75 -5.22 1.43
CA GLN A 110 -15.14 -5.58 1.15
C GLN A 110 -15.30 -6.45 -0.10
N LEU A 111 -14.45 -6.27 -1.12
CA LEU A 111 -14.45 -7.12 -2.31
C LEU A 111 -14.02 -8.56 -2.01
N THR A 112 -13.32 -8.78 -0.90
CA THR A 112 -12.86 -10.11 -0.47
C THR A 112 -13.90 -10.90 0.33
N ASP A 113 -15.02 -10.28 0.72
CA ASP A 113 -16.07 -10.95 1.50
C ASP A 113 -16.80 -12.03 0.68
N SER A 114 -17.10 -13.17 1.31
CA SER A 114 -17.83 -14.28 0.67
C SER A 114 -19.16 -13.92 0.01
N LYS A 115 -19.81 -12.83 0.44
CA LYS A 115 -21.09 -12.33 -0.09
C LYS A 115 -20.90 -11.26 -1.16
N ALA A 116 -19.68 -10.80 -1.40
CA ALA A 116 -19.40 -9.80 -2.42
C ALA A 116 -19.75 -10.34 -3.82
N GLY A 117 -20.16 -9.43 -4.69
CA GLY A 117 -20.42 -9.74 -6.09
C GLY A 117 -19.12 -10.02 -6.87
N PRO A 118 -19.24 -10.36 -8.17
CA PRO A 118 -18.10 -10.39 -9.08
C PRO A 118 -17.38 -9.04 -9.09
N ALA A 119 -16.05 -9.07 -9.01
CA ALA A 119 -15.22 -7.87 -9.03
C ALA A 119 -13.87 -8.14 -9.69
N ASN A 120 -13.30 -7.10 -10.29
CA ASN A 120 -11.95 -7.13 -10.87
C ASN A 120 -11.10 -6.06 -10.20
N VAL A 121 -9.94 -6.45 -9.67
CA VAL A 121 -8.92 -5.54 -9.13
C VAL A 121 -7.69 -5.63 -10.02
N VAL A 122 -7.17 -4.49 -10.45
CA VAL A 122 -5.96 -4.42 -11.27
C VAL A 122 -4.90 -3.63 -10.51
N GLU A 123 -3.75 -4.25 -10.25
CA GLU A 123 -2.57 -3.55 -9.73
C GLU A 123 -1.62 -3.23 -10.88
N ILE A 124 -1.40 -1.95 -11.14
CA ILE A 124 -0.41 -1.47 -12.11
C ILE A 124 0.91 -1.22 -11.36
N GLY A 125 1.97 -1.88 -11.79
CA GLY A 125 3.24 -1.92 -11.07
C GLY A 125 3.18 -2.89 -9.88
N CYS A 126 2.74 -4.14 -10.12
CA CYS A 126 2.54 -5.11 -9.05
C CYS A 126 3.83 -5.55 -8.36
N GLY A 127 5.00 -5.32 -8.97
CA GLY A 127 6.29 -5.65 -8.39
C GLY A 127 6.37 -7.12 -7.99
N ALA A 128 6.70 -7.39 -6.73
CA ALA A 128 6.73 -8.74 -6.16
C ALA A 128 5.40 -9.19 -5.53
N GLY A 129 4.30 -8.47 -5.77
CA GLY A 129 2.96 -8.84 -5.29
C GLY A 129 2.67 -8.52 -3.83
N ASN A 130 3.46 -7.66 -3.18
CA ASN A 130 3.30 -7.32 -1.76
C ASN A 130 1.97 -6.62 -1.40
N THR A 131 1.19 -6.17 -2.38
CA THR A 131 -0.19 -5.68 -2.20
C THR A 131 -1.20 -6.78 -2.48
N ILE A 132 -1.06 -7.47 -3.62
CA ILE A 132 -1.97 -8.51 -4.08
C ILE A 132 -1.98 -9.71 -3.12
N PHE A 133 -0.82 -10.18 -2.65
CA PHE A 133 -0.76 -11.39 -1.83
C PHE A 133 -1.51 -11.24 -0.50
N PRO A 134 -1.34 -10.15 0.28
CA PRO A 134 -2.19 -9.93 1.47
C PRO A 134 -3.69 -9.91 1.15
N LEU A 135 -4.09 -9.33 0.00
CA LEU A 135 -5.49 -9.29 -0.40
C LEU A 135 -6.03 -10.69 -0.73
N LEU A 136 -5.25 -11.49 -1.46
CA LEU A 136 -5.56 -12.89 -1.77
C LEU A 136 -5.60 -13.77 -0.52
N GLU A 137 -4.66 -13.59 0.42
CA GLU A 137 -4.63 -14.34 1.69
C GLU A 137 -5.90 -14.10 2.52
N SER A 138 -6.47 -12.89 2.45
CA SER A 138 -7.75 -12.56 3.10
C SER A 138 -8.99 -12.93 2.27
N ASN A 139 -8.84 -13.42 1.04
CA ASN A 139 -9.94 -13.58 0.11
C ASN A 139 -10.87 -14.75 0.44
N GLN A 140 -12.16 -14.43 0.60
CA GLN A 140 -13.25 -15.39 0.73
C GLN A 140 -14.25 -15.29 -0.44
N ASN A 141 -14.07 -14.33 -1.35
CA ASN A 141 -14.92 -14.14 -2.52
C ASN A 141 -14.42 -14.99 -3.71
N PRO A 142 -15.12 -16.08 -4.09
CA PRO A 142 -14.72 -16.91 -5.23
C PRO A 142 -14.92 -16.21 -6.58
N LYS A 143 -15.56 -15.03 -6.60
CA LYS A 143 -15.84 -14.23 -7.81
C LYS A 143 -14.93 -13.00 -7.92
N LEU A 144 -13.97 -12.85 -7.00
CA LEU A 144 -12.96 -11.81 -7.09
C LEU A 144 -11.84 -12.26 -8.03
N ASN A 145 -11.59 -11.45 -9.05
CA ASN A 145 -10.46 -11.61 -9.96
C ASN A 145 -9.44 -10.51 -9.71
N ILE A 146 -8.17 -10.89 -9.56
CA ILE A 146 -7.07 -9.95 -9.30
C ILE A 146 -6.01 -10.11 -10.38
N ILE A 147 -5.65 -9.00 -11.01
CA ILE A 147 -4.69 -8.93 -12.11
C ILE A 147 -3.53 -8.03 -11.68
N GLY A 148 -2.34 -8.62 -11.52
CA GLY A 148 -1.10 -7.87 -11.34
C GLY A 148 -0.41 -7.66 -12.67
N CYS A 149 -0.13 -6.41 -13.02
CA CYS A 149 0.62 -6.04 -14.21
C CYS A 149 1.89 -5.28 -13.80
N ASP A 150 3.02 -5.57 -14.43
CA ASP A 150 4.24 -4.79 -14.28
C ASP A 150 4.92 -4.61 -15.63
N TYR A 151 5.63 -3.50 -15.78
CA TYR A 151 6.44 -3.25 -16.98
C TYR A 151 7.71 -4.12 -16.95
N SER A 152 8.17 -4.53 -15.76
CA SER A 152 9.27 -5.48 -15.58
C SER A 152 8.77 -6.92 -15.71
N SER A 153 9.30 -7.63 -16.70
CA SER A 153 9.07 -9.07 -16.84
C SER A 153 9.59 -9.85 -15.63
N LYS A 154 10.70 -9.40 -15.02
CA LYS A 154 11.27 -10.04 -13.84
C LYS A 154 10.40 -9.86 -12.59
N ALA A 155 9.77 -8.71 -12.41
CA ALA A 155 8.77 -8.53 -11.36
C ALA A 155 7.63 -9.56 -11.47
N VAL A 156 7.08 -9.69 -12.68
CA VAL A 156 6.02 -10.67 -12.97
C VAL A 156 6.49 -12.11 -12.74
N ASP A 157 7.73 -12.43 -13.11
CA ASP A 157 8.33 -13.74 -12.83
C ASP A 157 8.38 -14.02 -11.32
N VAL A 158 8.83 -13.04 -10.51
CA VAL A 158 8.87 -13.14 -9.03
C VAL A 158 7.48 -13.45 -8.47
N VAL A 159 6.44 -12.80 -8.96
CA VAL A 159 5.05 -13.09 -8.55
C VAL A 159 4.64 -14.51 -8.92
N LYS A 160 4.90 -14.95 -10.16
CA LYS A 160 4.48 -16.26 -10.67
C LYS A 160 5.14 -17.44 -9.96
N VAL A 161 6.40 -17.30 -9.54
CA VAL A 161 7.12 -18.37 -8.83
C VAL A 161 6.86 -18.37 -7.33
N SER A 162 6.19 -17.34 -6.80
CA SER A 162 5.81 -17.28 -5.40
C SER A 162 4.86 -18.43 -5.06
N SER A 163 5.09 -19.08 -3.92
CA SER A 163 4.16 -20.09 -3.38
C SER A 163 2.76 -19.52 -3.12
N LYS A 164 2.65 -18.20 -2.93
CA LYS A 164 1.39 -17.48 -2.70
C LYS A 164 0.58 -17.27 -3.99
N PHE A 165 1.15 -17.50 -5.17
CA PHE A 165 0.46 -17.29 -6.45
C PHE A 165 -0.79 -18.17 -6.60
N ASN A 166 -0.77 -19.37 -6.04
CA ASN A 166 -1.87 -20.33 -6.15
C ASN A 166 -2.97 -20.15 -5.09
N LEU A 167 -2.89 -19.15 -4.20
CA LEU A 167 -3.91 -18.92 -3.17
C LEU A 167 -5.31 -18.61 -3.76
N GLY A 168 -5.40 -18.17 -5.02
CA GLY A 168 -6.67 -17.94 -5.72
C GLY A 168 -7.27 -19.16 -6.43
N PHE A 169 -6.59 -20.31 -6.43
CA PHE A 169 -7.03 -21.56 -7.06
C PHE A 169 -7.14 -22.66 -5.99
N THR A 170 -8.24 -22.66 -5.22
CA THR A 170 -8.74 -23.91 -4.62
C THR A 170 -9.70 -24.56 -5.61
N PRO A 171 -9.46 -25.82 -6.03
CA PRO A 171 -10.35 -26.53 -6.95
C PRO A 171 -11.78 -26.69 -6.41
#